data_AF-A0A419DKK8-F1
#
_entry.id   AF-A0A419DKK8-F1
#
_cell.length_a   1.000
_cell.length_b   1.000
_cell.length_c   1.000
_cell.angle_alpha   90.00
_cell.angle_beta   90.00
_cell.angle_gamma   90.00
#
_symmetry.space_group_name_H-M   'P 1'
#
loop_
_entity.id
_entity.type
_entity.pdbx_description
1 polymer ?
#
loop_
_entity_poly.entity_id
_entity_poly.type
_entity_poly.pdbx_seq_one_letter_code
_entity_poly.pdbx_strand_id
1 'polypeptide(L)'
;MDIFISVMITIGLFGGQFYLARKSNWLGVILPVLALVAGAYIYFYTGEHSDDRESLIRVGTLMLTSTLVSISVEGNNSRKKKLQREKDRLDIQDL
;
A
#
# COMPACT_ATOMS: atom_id res chain seq x y z
N MET A 1 21.47 4.46 -15.70
CA MET A 1 20.25 5.28 -15.88
C MET A 1 19.02 4.59 -15.27
N ASP A 2 19.01 3.26 -15.21
CA ASP A 2 17.85 2.44 -14.81
C ASP A 2 17.50 2.49 -13.32
N ILE A 3 18.49 2.65 -12.44
CA ILE A 3 18.25 2.71 -10.98
C ILE A 3 17.44 3.96 -10.62
N PHE A 4 17.73 5.10 -11.23
CA PHE A 4 17.03 6.36 -10.93
C PHE A 4 15.54 6.29 -11.30
N ILE A 5 15.23 5.71 -12.47
CA ILE A 5 13.85 5.53 -12.92
C ILE A 5 13.12 4.56 -11.99
N SER A 6 13.76 3.44 -11.62
CA SER A 6 13.18 2.46 -10.69
C SER A 6 12.87 3.07 -9.32
N VAL A 7 13.78 3.89 -8.77
CA VAL A 7 13.57 4.60 -7.51
C VAL A 7 12.41 5.60 -7.61
N MET A 8 12.32 6.37 -8.69
CA MET A 8 11.22 7.33 -8.89
C MET A 8 9.85 6.63 -8.99
N ILE A 9 9.78 5.50 -9.70
CA ILE A 9 8.55 4.69 -9.79
C ILE A 9 8.17 4.17 -8.41
N THR A 10 9.15 3.68 -7.65
CA THR A 10 8.94 3.14 -6.30
C THR A 10 8.39 4.22 -5.35
N ILE A 11 9.01 5.41 -5.34
CA ILE A 11 8.55 6.54 -4.54
C ILE A 11 7.14 6.98 -4.99
N GLY A 12 6.89 7.05 -6.29
CA GLY A 12 5.58 7.40 -6.84
C GLY A 12 4.49 6.42 -6.43
N LEU A 13 4.77 5.12 -6.46
CA LEU A 13 3.84 4.07 -6.04
C LEU A 13 3.52 4.15 -4.54
N PHE A 14 4.55 4.21 -3.68
CA PHE A 14 4.33 4.26 -2.24
C PHE A 14 3.72 5.59 -1.77
N GLY A 15 4.19 6.72 -2.32
CA GLY A 15 3.64 8.04 -2.04
C GLY A 15 2.21 8.20 -2.55
N GLY A 16 1.93 7.72 -3.76
CA GLY A 16 0.59 7.70 -4.34
C GLY A 16 -0.37 6.83 -3.52
N GLN A 17 0.09 5.65 -3.08
CA GLN A 17 -0.67 4.77 -2.21
C GLN A 17 -1.03 5.43 -0.88
N PHE A 18 -0.07 6.10 -0.24
CA PHE A 18 -0.31 6.85 1.00
C PHE A 18 -1.36 7.96 0.79
N TYR A 19 -1.22 8.73 -0.30
CA TYR A 19 -2.16 9.79 -0.65
C TYR A 19 -3.58 9.24 -0.88
N LEU A 20 -3.70 8.13 -1.63
CA LEU A 20 -4.97 7.46 -1.89
C LEU A 20 -5.61 6.96 -0.60
N ALA A 21 -4.85 6.32 0.29
CA ALA A 21 -5.32 5.86 1.59
C ALA A 21 -5.80 7.00 2.49
N ARG A 22 -5.14 8.17 2.42
CA ARG A 22 -5.56 9.38 3.14
C ARG A 22 -6.85 9.97 2.57
N LYS A 23 -7.13 9.79 1.28
CA LYS A 23 -8.35 10.29 0.63
C LYS A 23 -9.54 9.35 0.83
N SER A 24 -9.34 8.05 0.69
CA SER A 24 -10.39 7.04 0.83
C SER A 24 -9.82 5.73 1.35
N ASN A 25 -10.50 5.15 2.32
CA ASN A 25 -10.12 3.86 2.90
C ASN A 25 -10.16 2.74 1.84
N TRP A 26 -11.11 2.79 0.92
CA TRP A 26 -11.20 1.82 -0.18
C TRP A 26 -9.99 1.91 -1.12
N LEU A 27 -9.57 3.13 -1.47
CA LEU A 27 -8.45 3.34 -2.38
C LEU A 27 -7.11 2.90 -1.76
N GLY A 28 -6.98 2.97 -0.43
CA GLY A 28 -5.82 2.46 0.29
C GLY A 28 -5.68 0.93 0.27
N VAL A 29 -6.70 0.16 -0.14
CA VAL A 29 -6.62 -1.31 -0.14
C VAL A 29 -6.33 -1.88 -1.54
N ILE A 30 -6.53 -1.08 -2.60
CA ILE A 30 -6.40 -1.53 -3.99
C ILE A 30 -5.00 -2.05 -4.30
N LEU A 31 -3.95 -1.28 -4.01
CA LEU A 31 -2.57 -1.67 -4.30
C LEU A 31 -2.10 -2.92 -3.54
N PRO A 32 -2.36 -3.07 -2.22
CA PRO A 32 -2.10 -4.31 -1.50
C PRO A 32 -2.77 -5.54 -2.14
N VAL A 33 -4.03 -5.40 -2.56
CA VAL A 33 -4.75 -6.49 -3.22
C VAL A 33 -4.14 -6.82 -4.58
N LEU A 34 -3.79 -5.81 -5.38
CA LEU A 34 -3.12 -6.03 -6.66
C LEU A 34 -1.76 -6.71 -6.49
N ALA A 35 -0.99 -6.37 -5.45
CA ALA A 35 0.28 -7.02 -5.13
C ALA A 35 0.08 -8.52 -4.79
N LEU A 36 -0.93 -8.86 -3.99
CA LEU A 36 -1.29 -10.25 -3.70
C LEU A 36 -1.72 -11.02 -4.95
N VAL A 37 -2.59 -10.42 -5.76
CA VAL A 37 -3.08 -11.06 -6.99
C VAL A 37 -1.93 -11.28 -7.97
N ALA A 38 -1.03 -10.31 -8.14
CA ALA A 38 0.15 -10.45 -8.98
C ALA A 38 1.10 -11.54 -8.46
N GLY A 39 1.36 -11.56 -7.14
CA GLY A 39 2.20 -12.59 -6.53
C GLY A 39 1.62 -13.99 -6.66
N ALA A 40 0.31 -14.14 -6.44
CA ALA A 40 -0.40 -15.40 -6.64
C ALA A 40 -0.40 -15.83 -8.11
N TYR A 41 -0.62 -14.88 -9.03
CA TYR A 41 -0.57 -15.16 -10.47
C TYR A 41 0.80 -15.70 -10.88
N ILE A 42 1.88 -15.04 -10.47
CA ILE A 42 3.25 -15.51 -10.75
C ILE A 42 3.44 -16.89 -10.13
N TYR A 43 3.10 -17.06 -8.86
CA TYR A 43 3.26 -18.33 -8.16
C TYR A 43 2.58 -19.52 -8.86
N PHE A 44 1.32 -19.35 -9.30
CA PHE A 44 0.53 -20.45 -9.87
C PHE A 44 0.62 -20.59 -11.39
N TYR A 45 0.90 -19.52 -12.14
CA TYR A 45 0.71 -19.50 -13.60
C TYR A 45 2.00 -19.30 -14.41
N THR A 46 3.18 -19.05 -13.81
CA THR A 46 4.44 -18.89 -14.57
C THR A 46 5.30 -20.14 -14.71
N GLY A 47 4.72 -21.33 -14.50
CA GLY A 47 5.36 -22.63 -14.75
C GLY A 47 6.17 -23.17 -13.57
N GLU A 48 7.07 -24.13 -13.83
CA GLU A 48 7.97 -24.68 -12.79
C GLU A 48 8.94 -23.61 -12.30
N HIS A 49 9.01 -23.47 -10.98
CA HIS A 49 9.96 -22.62 -10.29
C HIS A 49 10.99 -23.51 -9.61
N SER A 50 12.25 -23.07 -9.55
CA SER A 50 13.17 -23.65 -8.58
C SER A 50 12.71 -23.30 -7.17
N ASP A 51 13.03 -24.14 -6.18
CA ASP A 51 12.68 -23.92 -4.77
C ASP A 51 13.08 -22.51 -4.28
N ASP A 52 14.25 -22.03 -4.72
CA ASP A 52 14.73 -20.67 -4.40
C ASP A 52 13.84 -19.57 -4.99
N ARG A 53 13.38 -19.75 -6.24
CA ARG A 53 12.53 -18.78 -6.93
C ARG A 53 11.12 -18.78 -6.33
N GLU A 54 10.62 -19.95 -5.94
CA GLU A 54 9.35 -20.10 -5.24
C GLU A 54 9.35 -19.37 -3.89
N SER A 55 10.40 -19.57 -3.09
CA SER A 55 10.61 -18.87 -1.83
C SER A 55 10.69 -17.36 -2.01
N LEU A 56 11.42 -16.90 -3.03
CA LEU A 56 11.54 -15.48 -3.36
C LEU A 56 10.19 -14.84 -3.72
N ILE A 57 9.36 -15.53 -4.52
CA ILE A 57 8.02 -15.05 -4.90
C ILE A 57 7.14 -14.92 -3.65
N ARG A 58 7.13 -15.94 -2.77
CA ARG A 58 6.34 -15.93 -1.54
C ARG A 58 6.77 -14.82 -0.59
N VAL A 59 8.06 -14.76 -0.25
CA VAL A 59 8.61 -13.78 0.70
C VAL A 59 8.48 -12.37 0.12
N GLY A 60 8.81 -12.18 -1.16
CA GLY A 60 8.70 -10.89 -1.84
C GLY A 60 7.26 -10.38 -1.89
N THR A 61 6.29 -11.25 -2.22
CA THR A 61 4.87 -10.89 -2.23
C THR A 61 4.36 -10.51 -0.85
N LEU A 62 4.72 -11.29 0.19
CA LEU A 62 4.32 -11.01 1.57
C LEU A 62 4.93 -9.71 2.09
N MET A 63 6.22 -9.46 1.83
CA MET A 63 6.92 -8.26 2.27
C MET A 63 6.37 -7.00 1.56
N LEU A 64 6.14 -7.06 0.25
CA LEU A 64 5.53 -5.97 -0.50
C LEU A 64 4.11 -5.68 0.00
N THR A 65 3.29 -6.71 0.14
CA THR A 65 1.89 -6.55 0.58
C THR A 65 1.82 -5.96 1.98
N SER A 66 2.59 -6.50 2.94
CA SER A 66 2.61 -5.99 4.32
C SER A 66 3.05 -4.53 4.39
N THR A 67 4.04 -4.14 3.60
CA THR A 67 4.47 -2.74 3.50
C THR A 67 3.35 -1.84 2.99
N LEU A 68 2.66 -2.24 1.93
CA LEU A 68 1.53 -1.48 1.36
C LEU A 68 0.34 -1.39 2.31
N VAL A 69 0.07 -2.45 3.08
CA VAL A 69 -0.98 -2.47 4.12
C VAL A 69 -0.62 -1.49 5.24
N SER A 70 0.60 -1.50 5.75
CA SER A 70 1.05 -0.57 6.79
C SER A 70 0.90 0.89 6.36
N ILE A 71 1.32 1.21 5.13
CA ILE A 71 1.16 2.56 4.55
C ILE A 71 -0.32 2.95 4.45
N SER A 72 -1.18 2.02 4.07
CA SER A 72 -2.63 2.24 4.01
C SER A 72 -3.24 2.52 5.39
N VAL A 73 -2.86 1.74 6.40
CA VAL A 73 -3.30 1.91 7.79
C VAL A 73 -2.86 3.27 8.33
N GLU A 74 -1.60 3.67 8.10
CA GLU A 74 -1.10 4.98 8.50
C GLU A 74 -1.82 6.13 7.79
N GLY A 75 -2.06 6.01 6.47
CA GLY A 75 -2.82 6.99 5.69
C GLY A 75 -4.24 7.18 6.24
N ASN A 76 -4.94 6.09 6.55
CA ASN A 76 -6.28 6.14 7.12
C ASN A 76 -6.30 6.68 8.55
N ASN A 77 -5.33 6.31 9.39
CA ASN A 77 -5.19 6.85 10.74
C ASN A 77 -4.94 8.37 10.72
N SER A 78 -4.12 8.85 9.77
CA SER A 78 -3.90 10.28 9.56
C SER A 78 -5.19 11.01 9.15
N ARG A 79 -5.99 10.42 8.27
CA ARG A 79 -7.31 10.94 7.88
C ARG A 79 -8.25 11.02 9.08
N LYS A 80 -8.36 9.94 9.88
CA LYS A 80 -9.20 9.92 11.09
C LYS A 80 -8.82 11.02 12.08
N LYS A 81 -7.52 11.18 12.35
CA LYS A 81 -7.00 12.26 13.22
C LYS A 81 -7.36 13.65 12.68
N LYS A 82 -7.31 13.86 11.36
CA LYS A 82 -7.69 15.14 10.75
C LYS A 82 -9.19 15.41 10.93
N LEU A 83 -10.04 14.44 10.63
CA LEU A 83 -11.49 14.56 10.78
C LEU A 83 -11.91 14.81 12.24
N GLN A 84 -11.24 14.13 13.19
CA GLN A 84 -11.51 14.34 14.61
C GLN A 84 -11.16 15.77 15.04
N ARG A 85 -10.00 16.30 14.62
CA ARG A 85 -9.63 17.70 14.89
C ARG A 85 -10.58 18.72 14.25
N GLU A 86 -11.11 18.42 13.07
CA GLU A 86 -12.11 19.28 12.43
C GLU A 86 -13.45 19.23 13.19
N LYS A 87 -13.87 18.05 13.65
CA LYS A 87 -15.05 17.90 14.52
C LYS A 87 -14.88 18.65 15.84
N ASP A 88 -13.75 18.44 16.54
CA ASP A 88 -13.48 19.09 17.83
C ASP A 88 -13.48 20.63 17.70
N ARG A 89 -13.06 21.18 16.55
CA ARG A 89 -13.12 22.63 16.29
C ARG A 89 -14.54 23.15 16.08
N LEU A 90 -15.39 22.37 15.43
CA LEU A 90 -16.80 22.72 15.23
C LEU A 90 -17.56 22.66 16.56
N ASP A 91 -17.34 21.63 17.36
CA ASP A 91 -17.95 21.47 18.68
C ASP A 91 -17.59 22.63 19.64
N ILE A 92 -16.40 23.25 19.50
CA ILE A 92 -15.99 24.44 20.29
C ILE A 92 -16.64 25.73 19.76
N GLN A 93 -16.98 25.82 18.47
CA GLN A 93 -17.63 27.00 17.90
C GLN A 93 -19.14 27.05 18.15
N ASP A 94 -19.76 25.89 18.38
CA ASP A 94 -21.18 25.76 18.74
C ASP A 94 -21.44 25.96 20.25
N LEU A 95 -20.39 26.09 21.08
CA LEU A 95 -20.45 26.36 22.53
C LEU A 95 -20.32 27.86 22.84
#